data_AF-A0A6I5NB49-F1
#
_entry.id   AF-A0A6I5NB49-F1
#
_cell.length_a   1.000
_cell.length_b   1.000
_cell.length_c   1.000
_cell.angle_alpha   90.00
_cell.angle_beta   90.00
_cell.angle_gamma   90.00
#
_symmetry.space_group_name_H-M   'P 1'
#
loop_
_entity.id
_entity.type
_entity.pdbx_description
1 polymer ?
#
loop_
_entity_poly.entity_id
_entity_poly.type
_entity_poly.pdbx_seq_one_letter_code
_entity_poly.pdbx_strand_id
1 'polypeptide(L)'
;MALSFEYVSGAGSEFATSGVFIPISDLPGVSAGEFDIEATTAEKEAKSLLALLNAMQLYLSITPNVIGISESKNSPSSNGADILTLNFTAEWQKLANLSANSITVIPAATTGANAGAAELAIKAVFPSAVYVNGGDTSTTEGIVIEHAAMVAYGLSAPPSVTAGADNRAWFSALLEMMTNATLRDPDNGVESAVITAASGGMGALAIPPSYYAESDPLTDIQSADLQQRGIVARSFAFSVQVELNQANQTFEVRVA
;
A
#
# COMPACT_ATOMS: atom_id res chain seq x y z
N MET A 1 0.59 13.82 9.98
CA MET A 1 1.23 14.70 8.99
C MET A 1 0.63 14.29 7.66
N ALA A 2 -0.02 15.18 6.92
CA ALA A 2 -0.73 14.77 5.70
C ALA A 2 0.15 13.93 4.75
N LEU A 3 -0.44 12.95 4.08
CA LEU A 3 0.27 12.13 3.09
C LEU A 3 0.84 13.00 1.99
N SER A 4 2.09 12.71 1.59
CA SER A 4 2.81 13.41 0.52
C SER A 4 2.37 12.98 -0.89
N PHE A 5 1.05 12.83 -1.10
CA PHE A 5 0.50 12.55 -2.41
C PHE A 5 0.33 13.84 -3.20
N GLU A 6 0.68 13.79 -4.47
CA GLU A 6 0.30 14.82 -5.44
C GLU A 6 -1.02 14.40 -6.10
N TYR A 7 -2.04 15.24 -6.00
CA TYR A 7 -3.36 15.00 -6.59
C TYR A 7 -3.46 15.66 -7.95
N VAL A 8 -3.77 14.86 -8.96
CA VAL A 8 -3.82 15.29 -10.36
C VAL A 8 -5.28 15.41 -10.76
N SER A 9 -5.73 16.63 -11.05
CA SER A 9 -7.13 16.96 -11.34
C SER A 9 -7.56 16.67 -12.78
N GLY A 10 -6.68 16.20 -13.67
CA GLY A 10 -7.09 15.77 -14.99
C GLY A 10 -6.04 15.90 -16.08
N ALA A 11 -6.52 15.81 -17.32
CA ALA A 11 -5.68 15.96 -18.50
C ALA A 11 -5.09 17.36 -18.60
N GLY A 12 -3.80 17.46 -18.92
CA GLY A 12 -3.09 18.74 -19.05
C GLY A 12 -2.44 19.24 -17.77
N SER A 13 -2.69 18.59 -16.61
CA SER A 13 -1.97 18.86 -15.38
C SER A 13 -0.52 18.38 -15.50
N GLU A 14 0.44 19.25 -15.19
CA GLU A 14 1.85 18.91 -15.12
C GLU A 14 2.15 18.21 -13.79
N PHE A 15 2.91 17.11 -13.82
CA PHE A 15 3.37 16.46 -12.61
C PHE A 15 4.45 17.32 -11.94
N ALA A 16 4.26 17.68 -10.68
CA ALA A 16 5.23 18.44 -9.90
C ALA A 16 6.43 17.59 -9.47
N THR A 17 6.21 16.27 -9.32
CA THR A 17 7.21 15.35 -8.77
C THR A 17 7.38 14.08 -9.63
N SER A 18 8.51 13.40 -9.47
CA SER A 18 8.72 12.09 -10.07
C SER A 18 8.24 10.98 -9.13
N GLY A 19 7.52 10.01 -9.66
CA GLY A 19 6.91 8.97 -8.84
C GLY A 19 6.05 7.98 -9.62
N VAL A 20 5.29 7.19 -8.89
CA VAL A 20 4.29 6.28 -9.48
C VAL A 20 2.98 7.03 -9.58
N PHE A 21 2.55 7.30 -10.81
CA PHE A 21 1.22 7.79 -11.10
C PHE A 21 0.23 6.63 -11.15
N ILE A 22 -0.83 6.72 -10.35
CA ILE A 22 -1.95 5.79 -10.33
C ILE A 22 -3.19 6.54 -10.84
N PRO A 23 -3.68 6.22 -12.04
CA PRO A 23 -4.89 6.83 -12.58
C PRO A 23 -6.13 6.52 -11.71
N ILE A 24 -7.11 7.41 -11.76
CA ILE A 24 -8.39 7.24 -11.04
C ILE A 24 -9.13 5.95 -11.41
N SER A 25 -8.93 5.44 -12.64
CA SER A 25 -9.51 4.16 -13.08
C SER A 25 -9.04 2.96 -12.26
N ASP A 26 -7.88 3.08 -11.61
CA ASP A 26 -7.27 2.04 -10.79
C ASP A 26 -7.49 2.30 -9.28
N LEU A 27 -8.30 3.30 -8.91
CA LEU A 27 -8.58 3.68 -7.53
C LEU A 27 -10.05 3.34 -7.17
N PRO A 28 -10.32 2.14 -6.62
CA PRO A 28 -11.68 1.71 -6.32
C PRO A 28 -12.38 2.63 -5.32
N GLY A 29 -13.60 3.05 -5.66
CA GLY A 29 -14.41 3.92 -4.81
C GLY A 29 -14.08 5.41 -4.97
N VAL A 30 -13.23 5.78 -5.93
CA VAL A 30 -13.00 7.18 -6.32
C VAL A 30 -13.71 7.46 -7.65
N SER A 31 -14.48 8.53 -7.71
CA SER A 31 -15.22 8.99 -8.90
C SER A 31 -14.55 10.20 -9.54
N ALA A 32 -14.81 10.41 -10.84
CA ALA A 32 -14.30 11.59 -11.56
C ALA A 32 -14.68 12.90 -10.86
N GLY A 33 -13.73 13.84 -10.84
CA GLY A 33 -13.84 15.14 -10.16
C GLY A 33 -13.51 15.11 -8.66
N GLU A 34 -13.33 13.93 -8.05
CA GLU A 34 -13.06 13.86 -6.60
C GLU A 34 -11.63 14.30 -6.21
N PHE A 35 -10.76 14.50 -7.19
CA PHE A 35 -9.43 15.11 -7.01
C PHE A 35 -9.31 16.54 -7.53
N ASP A 36 -10.42 17.17 -7.92
CA ASP A 36 -10.47 18.56 -8.36
C ASP A 36 -10.15 19.55 -7.24
N ILE A 37 -9.88 20.80 -7.61
CA ILE A 37 -9.48 21.87 -6.68
C ILE A 37 -10.53 22.17 -5.60
N GLU A 38 -11.79 21.82 -5.83
CA GLU A 38 -12.89 22.05 -4.89
C GLU A 38 -12.94 21.02 -3.74
N ALA A 39 -12.38 19.82 -3.94
CA ALA A 39 -12.29 18.83 -2.90
C ALA A 39 -11.22 19.21 -1.87
N THR A 40 -11.54 19.02 -0.58
CA THR A 40 -10.62 19.33 0.51
C THR A 40 -9.45 18.35 0.53
N THR A 41 -8.31 18.77 1.08
CA THR A 41 -7.16 17.87 1.27
C THR A 41 -7.52 16.63 2.08
N ALA A 42 -8.35 16.79 3.12
CA ALA A 42 -8.79 15.70 3.97
C ALA A 42 -9.62 14.66 3.19
N GLU A 43 -10.52 15.10 2.30
CA GLU A 43 -11.27 14.19 1.42
C GLU A 43 -10.37 13.46 0.45
N LYS A 44 -9.46 14.17 -0.24
CA LYS A 44 -8.54 13.55 -1.21
C LYS A 44 -7.64 12.51 -0.55
N GLU A 45 -7.10 12.84 0.62
CA GLU A 45 -6.26 11.96 1.42
C GLU A 45 -7.02 10.70 1.87
N ALA A 46 -8.21 10.88 2.45
CA ALA A 46 -9.06 9.78 2.89
C ALA A 46 -9.48 8.85 1.76
N LYS A 47 -9.93 9.40 0.62
CA LYS A 47 -10.34 8.63 -0.55
C LYS A 47 -9.17 7.87 -1.15
N SER A 48 -8.02 8.51 -1.30
CA SER A 48 -6.81 7.87 -1.82
C SER A 48 -6.33 6.73 -0.93
N LEU A 49 -6.27 6.94 0.39
CA LEU A 49 -5.90 5.90 1.34
C LEU A 49 -6.86 4.72 1.27
N LEU A 50 -8.18 4.98 1.27
CA LEU A 50 -9.19 3.93 1.20
C LEU A 50 -9.13 3.16 -0.13
N ALA A 51 -8.92 3.85 -1.25
CA ALA A 51 -8.80 3.25 -2.57
C ALA A 51 -7.56 2.37 -2.70
N LEU A 52 -6.41 2.84 -2.22
CA LEU A 52 -5.15 2.08 -2.20
C LEU A 52 -5.30 0.79 -1.37
N LEU A 53 -5.88 0.87 -0.18
CA LEU A 53 -6.14 -0.30 0.69
C LEU A 53 -7.13 -1.29 0.04
N ASN A 54 -8.21 -0.80 -0.56
CA ASN A 54 -9.16 -1.68 -1.25
C ASN A 54 -8.54 -2.35 -2.49
N ALA A 55 -7.71 -1.64 -3.26
CA ALA A 55 -7.04 -2.21 -4.43
C ALA A 55 -6.05 -3.31 -4.02
N MET A 56 -5.23 -3.06 -3.00
CA MET A 56 -4.29 -4.05 -2.46
C MET A 56 -5.04 -5.27 -1.92
N GLN A 57 -6.08 -5.06 -1.10
CA GLN A 57 -6.89 -6.16 -0.58
C GLN A 57 -7.53 -6.99 -1.69
N LEU A 58 -8.08 -6.34 -2.72
CA LEU A 58 -8.74 -7.03 -3.83
C LEU A 58 -7.75 -7.95 -4.52
N TYR A 59 -6.57 -7.44 -4.86
CA TYR A 59 -5.51 -8.22 -5.50
C TYR A 59 -5.03 -9.38 -4.64
N LEU A 60 -4.74 -9.14 -3.35
CA LEU A 60 -4.22 -10.17 -2.45
C LEU A 60 -5.28 -11.24 -2.12
N SER A 61 -6.57 -10.90 -2.14
CA SER A 61 -7.65 -11.86 -1.91
C SER A 61 -7.80 -12.91 -3.01
N ILE A 62 -7.37 -12.59 -4.24
CA ILE A 62 -7.39 -13.49 -5.40
C ILE A 62 -6.01 -14.07 -5.74
N THR A 63 -4.95 -13.57 -5.10
CA THR A 63 -3.56 -13.98 -5.32
C THR A 63 -2.99 -14.58 -4.04
N PRO A 64 -3.32 -15.84 -3.70
CA PRO A 64 -3.04 -16.41 -2.37
C PRO A 64 -1.55 -16.70 -2.08
N ASN A 65 -0.63 -16.34 -2.98
CA ASN A 65 0.74 -16.83 -2.96
C ASN A 65 1.82 -15.78 -2.72
N VAL A 66 1.47 -14.48 -2.56
CA VAL A 66 2.49 -13.43 -2.40
C VAL A 66 3.28 -13.64 -1.11
N ILE A 67 4.52 -14.08 -1.26
CA ILE A 67 5.38 -14.47 -0.13
C ILE A 67 5.64 -13.31 0.82
N GLY A 68 5.39 -13.57 2.10
CA GLY A 68 5.68 -12.66 3.20
C GLY A 68 4.67 -11.53 3.32
N ILE A 69 3.52 -11.62 2.66
CA ILE A 69 2.50 -10.57 2.69
C ILE A 69 1.17 -11.21 3.04
N SER A 70 0.48 -10.62 4.00
CA SER A 70 -0.94 -10.88 4.19
C SER A 70 -1.67 -9.56 4.39
N GLU A 71 -2.88 -9.47 3.87
CA GLU A 71 -3.78 -8.36 4.13
C GLU A 71 -5.18 -8.91 4.37
N SER A 72 -5.88 -8.33 5.33
CA SER A 72 -7.26 -8.65 5.61
C SER A 72 -8.07 -7.38 5.83
N LYS A 73 -9.26 -7.35 5.23
CA LYS A 73 -10.31 -6.39 5.53
C LYS A 73 -11.30 -7.06 6.48
N ASN A 74 -11.35 -6.58 7.70
CA ASN A 74 -12.26 -7.11 8.70
C ASN A 74 -13.70 -6.69 8.38
N SER A 75 -14.67 -7.41 8.95
CA SER A 75 -16.07 -7.03 8.84
C SER A 75 -16.26 -5.58 9.31
N PRO A 76 -17.02 -4.75 8.56
CA PRO A 76 -17.29 -3.38 8.98
C PRO A 76 -17.93 -3.34 10.36
N SER A 77 -17.51 -2.39 11.20
CA SER A 77 -18.18 -2.11 12.47
C SER A 77 -19.13 -0.92 12.31
N SER A 78 -20.32 -1.00 12.88
CA SER A 78 -21.23 0.15 12.93
C SER A 78 -20.79 1.12 14.03
N ASN A 79 -20.75 2.41 13.69
CA ASN A 79 -20.40 3.49 14.62
C ASN A 79 -21.54 4.51 14.77
N GLY A 80 -22.76 4.12 14.41
CA GLY A 80 -23.94 4.99 14.42
C GLY A 80 -24.93 4.61 13.32
N ALA A 81 -26.03 5.36 13.23
CA ALA A 81 -26.87 5.33 12.04
C ALA A 81 -25.99 5.77 10.86
N ASP A 82 -26.03 5.00 9.77
CA ASP A 82 -25.39 5.33 8.49
C ASP A 82 -23.86 5.38 8.48
N ILE A 83 -23.19 5.19 9.61
CA ILE A 83 -21.72 5.25 9.73
C ILE A 83 -21.15 3.85 9.92
N LEU A 84 -20.19 3.51 9.05
CA LEU A 84 -19.40 2.28 9.13
C LEU A 84 -17.92 2.60 9.28
N THR A 85 -17.21 1.81 10.08
CA THR A 85 -15.74 1.79 10.11
C THR A 85 -15.25 0.58 9.36
N LEU A 86 -14.43 0.82 8.34
CA LEU A 86 -13.71 -0.18 7.57
C LEU A 86 -12.33 -0.36 8.20
N ASN A 87 -11.99 -1.61 8.56
CA ASN A 87 -10.74 -1.93 9.23
C ASN A 87 -9.88 -2.82 8.33
N PHE A 88 -8.65 -2.40 8.12
CA PHE A 88 -7.64 -3.10 7.33
C PHE A 88 -6.46 -3.44 8.22
N THR A 89 -5.96 -4.66 8.07
CA THR A 89 -4.70 -5.07 8.69
C THR A 89 -3.83 -5.72 7.64
N ALA A 90 -2.57 -5.33 7.59
CA ALA A 90 -1.57 -5.96 6.73
C ALA A 90 -0.38 -6.44 7.58
N GLU A 91 0.21 -7.58 7.22
CA GLU A 91 1.50 -8.02 7.73
C GLU A 91 2.48 -8.10 6.57
N TRP A 92 3.64 -7.47 6.76
CA TRP A 92 4.72 -7.46 5.79
C TRP A 92 5.97 -8.07 6.41
N GLN A 93 6.46 -9.12 5.79
CA GLN A 93 7.62 -9.88 6.21
C GLN A 93 8.83 -9.53 5.34
N LYS A 94 9.99 -9.40 5.98
CA LYS A 94 11.28 -9.10 5.36
C LYS A 94 12.31 -10.12 5.83
N LEU A 95 13.32 -10.35 5.00
CA LEU A 95 14.47 -11.18 5.35
C LEU A 95 15.50 -10.30 6.05
N ALA A 96 15.80 -10.61 7.30
CA ALA A 96 16.95 -10.07 8.01
C ALA A 96 18.18 -10.94 7.72
N ASN A 97 19.25 -10.33 7.22
CA ASN A 97 20.54 -10.94 7.03
C ASN A 97 21.54 -10.31 8.03
N LEU A 98 21.85 -11.06 9.09
CA LEU A 98 22.69 -10.61 10.19
C LEU A 98 24.17 -10.51 9.80
N SER A 99 24.64 -11.37 8.87
CA SER A 99 26.03 -11.32 8.42
C SER A 99 26.29 -10.14 7.48
N ALA A 100 25.28 -9.73 6.70
CA ALA A 100 25.33 -8.53 5.85
C ALA A 100 24.76 -7.26 6.53
N ASN A 101 24.30 -7.37 7.78
CA ASN A 101 23.61 -6.30 8.51
C ASN A 101 22.54 -5.57 7.66
N SER A 102 21.67 -6.33 7.01
CA SER A 102 20.66 -5.80 6.09
C SER A 102 19.30 -6.42 6.32
N ILE A 103 18.26 -5.68 5.95
CA ILE A 103 16.87 -6.15 5.89
C ILE A 103 16.39 -5.93 4.46
N THR A 104 16.01 -7.01 3.79
CA THR A 104 15.59 -7.00 2.39
C THR A 104 14.23 -7.66 2.22
N VAL A 105 13.63 -7.52 1.04
CA VAL A 105 12.47 -8.36 0.68
C VAL A 105 12.88 -9.83 0.70
N ILE A 106 11.95 -10.71 1.09
CA ILE A 106 12.16 -12.15 1.05
C ILE A 106 12.35 -12.56 -0.42
N PRO A 107 13.48 -13.17 -0.83
CA PRO A 107 13.72 -13.52 -2.22
C PRO A 107 12.59 -14.35 -2.82
N ALA A 108 12.31 -14.12 -4.11
CA ALA A 108 11.38 -14.95 -4.85
C ALA A 108 11.98 -16.33 -5.12
N ALA A 109 11.16 -17.38 -5.12
CA ALA A 109 11.59 -18.66 -5.68
C ALA A 109 11.70 -18.50 -7.20
N THR A 110 12.82 -18.95 -7.76
CA THR A 110 13.09 -18.98 -9.21
C THR A 110 12.87 -20.37 -9.82
N THR A 111 12.67 -21.39 -8.98
CA THR A 111 12.43 -22.79 -9.36
C THR A 111 11.37 -23.40 -8.44
N GLY A 112 10.89 -24.60 -8.77
CA GLY A 112 9.95 -25.36 -7.93
C GLY A 112 8.50 -24.88 -7.98
N ALA A 113 7.68 -25.35 -7.03
CA ALA A 113 6.25 -25.04 -6.97
C ALA A 113 5.97 -23.60 -6.52
N ASN A 114 6.96 -22.94 -5.90
CA ASN A 114 6.91 -21.53 -5.50
C ASN A 114 7.50 -20.57 -6.55
N ALA A 115 7.92 -21.07 -7.73
CA ALA A 115 8.44 -20.22 -8.79
C ALA A 115 7.43 -19.13 -9.20
N GLY A 116 7.83 -17.87 -9.11
CA GLY A 116 6.96 -16.72 -9.42
C GLY A 116 5.86 -16.43 -8.37
N ALA A 117 5.78 -17.20 -7.28
CA ALA A 117 4.79 -16.99 -6.22
C ALA A 117 5.03 -15.70 -5.43
N ALA A 118 6.26 -15.18 -5.43
CA ALA A 118 6.68 -14.16 -4.47
C ALA A 118 6.59 -12.72 -4.94
N GLU A 119 6.25 -12.44 -6.19
CA GLU A 119 6.37 -11.10 -6.75
C GLU A 119 5.07 -10.30 -6.58
N LEU A 120 5.19 -9.05 -6.13
CA LEU A 120 4.07 -8.11 -6.11
C LEU A 120 4.37 -6.96 -7.06
N ALA A 121 3.81 -7.02 -8.27
CA ALA A 121 3.99 -5.96 -9.25
C ALA A 121 2.97 -4.84 -9.03
N ILE A 122 3.43 -3.58 -9.15
CA ILE A 122 2.53 -2.40 -9.10
C ILE A 122 1.43 -2.54 -10.14
N LYS A 123 1.78 -2.96 -11.37
CA LYS A 123 0.82 -3.18 -12.46
C LYS A 123 -0.14 -4.34 -12.25
N ALA A 124 0.10 -5.22 -11.29
CA ALA A 124 -0.84 -6.27 -10.94
C ALA A 124 -1.98 -5.73 -10.06
N VAL A 125 -1.67 -4.73 -9.21
CA VAL A 125 -2.63 -4.04 -8.35
C VAL A 125 -3.29 -2.85 -9.08
N PHE A 126 -2.49 -2.10 -9.84
CA PHE A 126 -2.87 -0.87 -10.55
C PHE A 126 -2.47 -1.01 -12.04
N PRO A 127 -3.30 -1.64 -12.88
CA PRO A 127 -2.94 -2.01 -14.27
C PRO A 127 -2.49 -0.86 -15.17
N SER A 128 -3.03 0.33 -14.92
CA SER A 128 -2.80 1.57 -15.67
C SER A 128 -1.69 2.44 -15.04
N ALA A 129 -1.09 2.01 -13.91
CA ALA A 129 -0.04 2.77 -13.26
C ALA A 129 1.22 2.90 -14.12
N VAL A 130 1.82 4.09 -14.07
CA VAL A 130 3.04 4.44 -14.81
C VAL A 130 4.01 5.20 -13.91
N TYR A 131 5.29 5.12 -14.24
CA TYR A 131 6.29 5.97 -13.60
C TYR A 131 6.38 7.26 -14.41
N VAL A 132 6.26 8.39 -13.73
CA VAL A 132 6.25 9.73 -14.35
C VAL A 132 7.42 10.54 -13.81
N ASN A 133 7.90 11.49 -14.61
CA ASN A 133 8.87 12.47 -14.17
C ASN A 133 8.20 13.82 -13.91
N GLY A 134 8.78 14.61 -13.00
CA GLY A 134 8.39 16.02 -12.87
C GLY A 134 8.51 16.74 -14.22
N GLY A 135 7.47 17.49 -14.58
CA GLY A 135 7.35 18.16 -15.87
C GLY A 135 6.61 17.37 -16.96
N ASP A 136 6.38 16.06 -16.77
CA ASP A 136 5.50 15.29 -17.66
C ASP A 136 4.05 15.76 -17.48
N THR A 137 3.19 15.57 -18.48
CA THR A 137 1.79 15.98 -18.43
C THR A 137 0.86 14.77 -18.26
N SER A 138 -0.09 14.87 -17.35
CA SER A 138 -1.11 13.84 -17.19
C SER A 138 -2.15 13.85 -18.31
N THR A 139 -2.70 12.68 -18.58
CA THR A 139 -3.83 12.48 -19.50
C THR A 139 -5.16 12.22 -18.77
N THR A 140 -5.13 12.07 -17.45
CA THR A 140 -6.28 11.70 -16.63
C THR A 140 -6.11 12.15 -15.18
N GLU A 141 -7.20 12.13 -14.42
CA GLU A 141 -7.15 12.29 -12.96
C GLU A 141 -6.43 11.11 -12.29
N GLY A 142 -5.85 11.35 -11.12
CA GLY A 142 -5.21 10.32 -10.32
C GLY A 142 -4.33 10.89 -9.21
N ILE A 143 -3.43 10.05 -8.70
CA ILE A 143 -2.45 10.43 -7.67
C ILE A 143 -1.04 10.08 -8.11
N VAL A 144 -0.07 10.92 -7.77
CA VAL A 144 1.36 10.56 -7.84
C VAL A 144 1.84 10.28 -6.42
N ILE A 145 2.41 9.09 -6.25
CA ILE A 145 3.14 8.68 -5.06
C ILE A 145 4.62 8.99 -5.32
N GLU A 146 5.09 10.09 -4.74
CA GLU A 146 6.43 10.62 -4.96
C GLU A 146 7.51 9.63 -4.50
N HIS A 147 8.50 9.37 -5.37
CA HIS A 147 9.59 8.48 -5.02
C HIS A 147 10.44 9.02 -3.88
N ALA A 148 10.76 10.32 -3.88
CA ALA A 148 11.59 10.95 -2.86
C ALA A 148 10.97 10.85 -1.46
N ALA A 149 9.64 11.03 -1.34
CA ALA A 149 8.92 10.83 -0.09
C ALA A 149 9.08 9.40 0.45
N MET A 150 9.04 8.40 -0.44
CA MET A 150 9.16 6.98 -0.07
C MET A 150 10.57 6.57 0.40
N VAL A 151 11.62 7.34 0.08
CA VAL A 151 12.99 7.06 0.54
C VAL A 151 13.07 7.10 2.07
N ALA A 152 12.35 8.03 2.71
CA ALA A 152 12.26 8.13 4.17
C ALA A 152 11.66 6.87 4.83
N TYR A 153 10.91 6.07 4.06
CA TYR A 153 10.25 4.85 4.49
C TYR A 153 10.97 3.57 4.02
N GLY A 154 12.23 3.70 3.58
CA GLY A 154 13.11 2.58 3.29
C GLY A 154 13.09 2.10 1.84
N LEU A 155 12.50 2.86 0.92
CA LEU A 155 12.63 2.60 -0.52
C LEU A 155 14.00 3.10 -1.02
N SER A 156 14.83 2.20 -1.55
CA SER A 156 16.19 2.55 -1.97
C SER A 156 16.35 2.90 -3.45
N ALA A 157 15.39 2.52 -4.29
CA ALA A 157 15.43 2.74 -5.73
C ALA A 157 14.02 3.04 -6.28
N PRO A 158 13.92 3.76 -7.41
CA PRO A 158 12.66 3.94 -8.09
C PRO A 158 12.01 2.59 -8.40
N PRO A 159 10.69 2.44 -8.16
CA PRO A 159 9.99 1.22 -8.49
C PRO A 159 9.93 1.01 -10.00
N SER A 160 9.97 -0.25 -10.44
CA SER A 160 9.72 -0.59 -11.83
C SER A 160 8.24 -0.87 -12.02
N VAL A 161 7.55 -0.01 -12.75
CA VAL A 161 6.14 -0.21 -13.17
C VAL A 161 6.03 -1.16 -14.37
N THR A 162 6.97 -2.08 -14.54
CA THR A 162 6.90 -3.12 -15.58
C THR A 162 6.06 -4.29 -15.08
N ALA A 163 5.30 -4.94 -15.97
CA ALA A 163 4.57 -6.15 -15.61
C ALA A 163 5.54 -7.23 -15.11
N GLY A 164 5.23 -7.87 -13.99
CA GLY A 164 6.07 -8.89 -13.35
C GLY A 164 7.30 -8.37 -12.60
N ALA A 165 7.50 -7.05 -12.49
CA ALA A 165 8.57 -6.53 -11.63
C ALA A 165 8.18 -6.63 -10.15
N ASP A 166 9.03 -7.23 -9.31
CA ASP A 166 8.81 -7.27 -7.87
C ASP A 166 8.94 -5.86 -7.26
N ASN A 167 7.85 -5.37 -6.69
CA ASN A 167 7.76 -4.07 -6.04
C ASN A 167 7.34 -4.18 -4.57
N ARG A 168 7.54 -5.33 -3.90
CA ARG A 168 7.20 -5.50 -2.47
C ARG A 168 7.86 -4.47 -1.56
N ALA A 169 9.05 -3.99 -1.90
CA ALA A 169 9.72 -2.91 -1.16
C ALA A 169 8.94 -1.58 -1.28
N TRP A 170 8.41 -1.28 -2.47
CA TRP A 170 7.58 -0.09 -2.71
C TRP A 170 6.27 -0.16 -1.91
N PHE A 171 5.55 -1.29 -1.98
CA PHE A 171 4.32 -1.46 -1.18
C PHE A 171 4.57 -1.39 0.33
N SER A 172 5.67 -1.97 0.82
CA SER A 172 6.06 -1.84 2.23
C SER A 172 6.29 -0.38 2.63
N ALA A 173 7.00 0.39 1.80
CA ALA A 173 7.26 1.81 2.05
C ALA A 173 5.98 2.65 1.94
N LEU A 174 5.07 2.30 1.03
CA LEU A 174 3.76 2.94 0.90
C LEU A 174 2.90 2.74 2.15
N LEU A 175 2.80 1.51 2.66
CA LEU A 175 2.07 1.23 3.90
C LEU A 175 2.64 1.98 5.10
N GLU A 176 3.96 2.04 5.23
CA GLU A 176 4.61 2.82 6.28
C GLU A 176 4.37 4.33 6.11
N MET A 177 4.42 4.85 4.88
CA MET A 177 4.09 6.24 4.62
C MET A 177 2.63 6.55 5.02
N MET A 178 1.70 5.66 4.64
CA MET A 178 0.28 5.77 4.96
C MET A 178 -0.01 5.81 6.46
N THR A 179 0.87 5.31 7.34
CA THR A 179 0.67 5.46 8.79
C THR A 179 0.78 6.90 9.27
N ASN A 180 1.28 7.82 8.43
CA ASN A 180 1.34 9.24 8.76
C ASN A 180 0.04 9.98 8.47
N ALA A 181 -0.92 9.32 7.81
CA ALA A 181 -2.18 9.92 7.40
C ALA A 181 -2.81 10.77 8.51
N THR A 182 -3.39 11.89 8.12
CA THR A 182 -4.07 12.80 9.04
C THR A 182 -5.19 12.05 9.75
N LEU A 183 -5.05 11.85 11.07
CA LEU A 183 -6.07 11.21 11.88
C LEU A 183 -7.13 12.23 12.27
N ARG A 184 -8.38 11.78 12.35
CA ARG A 184 -9.47 12.62 12.84
C ARG A 184 -9.24 12.97 14.30
N ASP A 185 -9.36 14.25 14.61
CA ASP A 185 -9.27 14.77 15.97
C ASP A 185 -10.34 15.86 16.15
N PRO A 186 -11.57 15.49 16.53
CA PRO A 186 -12.68 16.43 16.63
C PRO A 186 -12.48 17.43 17.78
N ASP A 187 -11.72 17.07 18.81
CA ASP A 187 -11.44 17.95 19.95
C ASP A 187 -10.54 19.12 19.53
N ASN A 188 -9.73 18.93 18.48
CA ASN A 188 -8.84 19.94 17.90
C ASN A 188 -9.29 20.43 16.51
N GLY A 189 -10.49 20.05 16.06
CA GLY A 189 -11.06 20.47 14.77
C GLY A 189 -10.32 19.92 13.53
N VAL A 190 -9.66 18.76 13.66
CA VAL A 190 -8.99 18.10 12.54
C VAL A 190 -9.96 17.19 11.82
N GLU A 191 -10.39 17.61 10.63
CA GLU A 191 -11.25 16.85 9.75
C GLU A 191 -10.47 15.74 9.04
N SER A 192 -10.96 14.50 9.12
CA SER A 192 -10.45 13.35 8.38
C SER A 192 -11.44 12.19 8.43
N ALA A 193 -11.33 11.23 7.52
CA ALA A 193 -12.03 9.95 7.64
C ALA A 193 -11.22 8.87 8.34
N VAL A 194 -9.91 9.09 8.53
CA VAL A 194 -8.99 8.12 9.11
C VAL A 194 -9.05 8.19 10.63
N ILE A 195 -9.47 7.10 11.27
CA ILE A 195 -9.57 6.98 12.73
C ILE A 195 -8.28 6.40 13.31
N THR A 196 -7.63 5.50 12.57
CA THR A 196 -6.37 4.88 13.00
C THR A 196 -5.53 4.61 11.77
N ALA A 197 -4.24 4.90 11.89
CA ALA A 197 -3.21 4.53 10.93
C ALA A 197 -1.94 4.25 11.75
N ALA A 198 -1.53 3.00 11.85
CA ALA A 198 -0.46 2.60 12.77
C ALA A 198 0.37 1.47 12.19
N SER A 199 1.65 1.46 12.53
CA SER A 199 2.54 0.31 12.36
C SER A 199 2.88 -0.30 13.72
N GLY A 200 2.94 -1.63 13.75
CA GLY A 200 3.44 -2.38 14.89
C GLY A 200 4.96 -2.42 14.94
N GLY A 201 5.51 -2.80 16.10
CA GLY A 201 6.93 -3.13 16.21
C GLY A 201 7.31 -4.31 15.31
N MET A 202 8.60 -4.42 14.97
CA MET A 202 9.08 -5.58 14.21
C MET A 202 9.16 -6.79 15.13
N GLY A 203 8.44 -7.85 14.78
CA GLY A 203 8.53 -9.16 15.42
C GLY A 203 9.47 -10.08 14.66
N ALA A 204 10.30 -10.86 15.36
CA ALA A 204 11.10 -11.90 14.74
C ALA A 204 10.26 -13.18 14.56
N LEU A 205 10.38 -13.81 13.40
CA LEU A 205 9.76 -15.08 13.04
C LEU A 205 10.83 -16.08 12.61
N ALA A 206 10.59 -17.35 12.89
CA ALA A 206 11.40 -18.43 12.33
C ALA A 206 11.22 -18.48 10.80
N ILE A 207 12.29 -18.79 10.07
CA ILE A 207 12.21 -19.02 8.62
C ILE A 207 11.40 -20.31 8.39
N PRO A 208 10.28 -20.27 7.62
CA PRO A 208 9.49 -21.46 7.32
C PRO A 208 10.34 -22.54 6.64
N PRO A 209 10.17 -23.84 6.98
CA PRO A 209 10.89 -24.94 6.32
C PRO A 209 10.75 -24.99 4.81
N SER A 210 9.61 -24.55 4.28
CA SER A 210 9.36 -24.43 2.84
C SER A 210 10.31 -23.45 2.14
N TYR A 211 10.91 -22.49 2.85
CA TYR A 211 11.76 -21.47 2.22
C TYR A 211 13.17 -21.98 1.88
N TYR A 212 13.60 -23.10 2.48
CA TYR A 212 14.93 -23.68 2.28
C TYR A 212 14.87 -25.18 1.95
N ALA A 213 13.70 -25.69 1.57
CA ALA A 213 13.53 -27.08 1.20
C ALA A 213 14.35 -27.38 -0.08
N GLU A 214 15.16 -28.44 -0.08
CA GLU A 214 16.04 -28.78 -1.23
C GLU A 214 15.29 -29.01 -2.54
N SER A 215 14.00 -29.36 -2.47
CA SER A 215 13.15 -29.59 -3.65
C SER A 215 12.53 -28.32 -4.22
N ASP A 216 12.51 -27.21 -3.47
CA ASP A 216 11.85 -25.95 -3.84
C ASP A 216 12.32 -24.78 -2.94
N PRO A 217 13.62 -24.41 -2.95
CA PRO A 217 14.11 -23.36 -2.08
C PRO A 217 13.72 -21.98 -2.65
N LEU A 218 13.47 -21.02 -1.76
CA LEU A 218 13.56 -19.62 -2.16
C LEU A 218 14.98 -19.32 -2.60
N THR A 219 15.12 -18.47 -3.61
CA THR A 219 16.43 -18.08 -4.12
C THR A 219 17.28 -17.56 -2.96
N ASP A 220 18.49 -18.08 -2.85
CA ASP A 220 19.49 -17.68 -1.84
C ASP A 220 19.17 -17.97 -0.37
N ILE A 221 18.21 -18.82 -0.02
CA ILE A 221 18.04 -19.29 1.37
C ILE A 221 18.34 -20.79 1.46
N GLN A 222 19.43 -21.14 2.15
CA GLN A 222 19.81 -22.53 2.41
C GLN A 222 19.72 -22.87 3.91
N SER A 223 19.60 -24.16 4.23
CA SER A 223 19.60 -24.65 5.63
C SER A 223 20.82 -24.20 6.44
N ALA A 224 21.97 -24.02 5.78
CA ALA A 224 23.20 -23.53 6.42
C ALA A 224 23.13 -22.05 6.82
N ASP A 225 22.26 -21.26 6.16
CA ASP A 225 22.13 -19.81 6.41
C ASP A 225 21.26 -19.48 7.63
N LEU A 226 20.51 -20.45 8.18
CA LEU A 226 19.49 -20.23 9.21
C LEU A 226 20.03 -19.63 10.51
N GLN A 227 21.34 -19.78 10.79
CA GLN A 227 21.97 -19.16 11.96
C GLN A 227 22.27 -17.66 11.78
N GLN A 228 22.31 -17.18 10.54
CA GLN A 228 22.66 -15.80 10.18
C GLN A 228 21.50 -15.04 9.55
N ARG A 229 20.35 -15.70 9.39
CA ARG A 229 19.16 -15.12 8.75
C ARG A 229 17.94 -15.32 9.63
N GLY A 230 17.01 -14.37 9.54
CA GLY A 230 15.72 -14.46 10.20
C GLY A 230 14.64 -13.79 9.35
N ILE A 231 13.38 -14.08 9.65
CA ILE A 231 12.27 -13.29 9.12
C ILE A 231 11.90 -12.26 10.18
N VAL A 232 11.66 -11.03 9.75
CA VAL A 232 11.04 -9.99 10.58
C VAL A 232 9.71 -9.61 9.96
N ALA A 233 8.67 -9.53 10.78
CA ALA A 233 7.34 -9.11 10.37
C ALA A 233 7.00 -7.75 10.98
N ARG A 234 6.31 -6.93 10.21
CA ARG A 234 5.71 -5.68 10.67
C ARG A 234 4.23 -5.72 10.34
N SER A 235 3.39 -5.39 11.32
CA SER A 235 1.96 -5.21 11.11
C SER A 235 1.63 -3.76 10.82
N PHE A 236 0.58 -3.54 10.04
CA PHE A 236 -0.02 -2.25 9.76
C PHE A 236 -1.52 -2.37 10.04
N ALA A 237 -2.10 -1.31 10.60
CA ALA A 237 -3.53 -1.25 10.89
C ALA A 237 -4.08 0.11 10.46
N PHE A 238 -5.18 0.07 9.71
CA PHE A 238 -5.89 1.25 9.24
C PHE A 238 -7.38 1.12 9.52
N SER A 239 -7.99 2.21 10.00
CA SER A 239 -9.43 2.30 10.20
C SER A 239 -9.94 3.57 9.52
N VAL A 240 -10.85 3.41 8.57
CA VAL A 240 -11.44 4.52 7.80
C VAL A 240 -12.95 4.51 8.00
N GLN A 241 -13.54 5.66 8.34
CA GLN A 241 -14.97 5.82 8.43
C GLN A 241 -15.59 6.22 7.10
N VAL A 242 -16.68 5.55 6.77
CA VAL A 242 -17.55 5.89 5.66
C VAL A 242 -18.96 6.15 6.18
N GLU A 243 -19.70 6.99 5.48
CA GLU A 243 -21.07 7.38 5.80
C GLU A 243 -21.96 7.10 4.59
N LEU A 244 -23.15 6.54 4.85
CA LEU A 244 -24.16 6.31 3.82
C LEU A 244 -24.80 7.65 3.46
N ASN A 245 -24.57 8.07 2.22
CA ASN A 245 -25.34 9.13 1.61
C ASN A 245 -26.75 8.58 1.29
N GLN A 246 -27.72 8.97 2.11
CA GLN A 246 -29.10 8.48 2.01
C GLN A 246 -29.79 8.84 0.68
N ALA A 247 -29.36 9.91 0.02
CA ALA A 247 -30.01 10.38 -1.20
C ALA A 247 -29.70 9.48 -2.41
N ASN A 248 -28.45 9.03 -2.52
CA ASN A 248 -27.97 8.20 -3.63
C ASN A 248 -27.69 6.74 -3.22
N GLN A 249 -27.82 6.41 -1.94
CA GLN A 249 -27.56 5.10 -1.36
C GLN A 249 -26.12 4.62 -1.62
N THR A 250 -25.14 5.53 -1.61
CA THR A 250 -23.72 5.23 -1.72
C THR A 250 -22.97 5.51 -0.42
N PHE A 251 -21.91 4.77 -0.14
CA PHE A 251 -21.01 5.07 0.97
C PHE A 251 -19.91 6.02 0.51
N GLU A 252 -19.72 7.11 1.24
CA GLU A 252 -18.68 8.11 0.99
C GLU A 252 -17.75 8.20 2.20
N VAL A 253 -16.52 8.68 2.03
CA VAL A 253 -15.63 8.90 3.17
C VAL A 253 -16.23 9.97 4.08
N ARG A 254 -16.24 9.70 5.39
CA ARG A 254 -16.78 10.65 6.36
C ARG A 254 -15.69 11.63 6.75
N VAL A 255 -15.73 12.84 6.22
CA VAL A 255 -14.80 13.92 6.62
C VAL A 255 -15.60 14.90 7.48
N ALA A 256 -15.38 14.82 8.79
CA ALA A 256 -16.06 15.60 9.82
C ALA A 256 -15.17 15.74 11.05
#